data_AF-A0A2I2KPQ5-F1
#
_entry.id   AF-A0A2I2KPQ5-F1
#
_cell.length_a   1.000
_cell.length_b   1.000
_cell.length_c   1.000
_cell.angle_alpha   90.00
_cell.angle_beta   90.00
_cell.angle_gamma   90.00
#
_symmetry.space_group_name_H-M   'P 1'
#
loop_
_entity.id
_entity.type
_entity.pdbx_description
1 polymer ?
#
loop_
_entity_poly.entity_id
_entity_poly.type
_entity_poly.pdbx_seq_one_letter_code
_entity_poly.pdbx_strand_id
1 'polypeptide(L)' 'MSAMVASPAAGGSDVDSVRALQHTLYRTAKADPGRKFHALWDKVHRGDVLERAWVKVRANRGAPGIDHTTVAQVEE' A
#
# COMPACT_ATOMS: atom_id res chain seq x y z
N MET A 1 -6.24 33.66 -11.29
CA MET A 1 -6.94 32.36 -11.13
C MET A 1 -6.50 31.78 -9.81
N SER A 2 -7.43 31.62 -8.86
CA SER A 2 -7.15 31.35 -7.45
C SER A 2 -6.82 29.87 -7.22
N ALA A 3 -5.72 29.58 -6.52
CA ALA A 3 -5.35 28.22 -6.14
C ALA A 3 -6.26 27.74 -5.00
N MET A 4 -7.06 26.71 -5.26
CA MET A 4 -7.78 25.94 -4.25
C MET A 4 -6.76 25.25 -3.35
N VAL A 5 -6.59 25.78 -2.14
CA VAL A 5 -5.89 25.07 -1.07
C VAL A 5 -6.88 24.04 -0.52
N ALA A 6 -6.63 22.76 -0.75
CA ALA A 6 -7.41 21.70 -0.13
C ALA A 6 -7.06 21.64 1.36
N SER A 7 -8.03 21.96 2.22
CA SER A 7 -7.92 21.81 3.67
C SER A 7 -7.65 20.35 4.06
N PRO A 8 -6.81 20.07 5.08
CA PRO A 8 -6.65 18.73 5.60
C PRO A 8 -7.92 18.37 6.38
N ALA A 9 -8.63 17.34 5.94
CA ALA A 9 -9.76 16.80 6.68
C ALA A 9 -9.25 16.20 8.00
N ALA A 10 -9.75 16.77 9.10
CA ALA A 10 -10.06 16.17 10.39
C ALA A 10 -9.28 14.90 10.80
N GLY A 11 -8.51 15.02 11.88
CA GLY A 11 -8.08 13.89 12.70
C GLY A 11 -9.29 13.12 13.24
N GLY A 12 -9.19 11.80 13.25
CA GLY A 12 -10.21 10.90 13.78
C GLY A 12 -11.01 10.16 12.70
N SER A 13 -10.33 9.34 11.88
CA SER A 13 -10.94 8.17 11.26
C SER A 13 -9.87 7.14 10.98
N ASP A 14 -10.19 5.87 11.20
CA ASP A 14 -9.41 4.70 10.83
C ASP A 14 -9.40 4.59 9.28
N VAL A 15 -8.80 5.59 8.63
CA VAL A 15 -8.68 5.62 7.19
C VAL A 15 -7.63 4.60 6.83
N ASP A 16 -8.03 3.54 6.14
CA ASP A 16 -7.15 2.55 5.54
C ASP A 16 -6.18 3.27 4.58
N SER A 17 -5.05 3.71 5.12
CA SER A 17 -4.00 4.50 4.48
C SER A 17 -3.43 3.77 3.26
N VAL A 18 -3.36 2.45 3.35
CA VAL A 18 -2.93 1.56 2.27
C VAL A 18 -3.94 1.58 1.14
N ARG A 19 -5.24 1.49 1.43
CA ARG A 19 -6.29 1.57 0.41
C ARG A 19 -6.36 2.96 -0.23
N ALA A 20 -6.21 4.02 0.55
CA ALA A 20 -6.14 5.39 0.03
C ALA A 20 -4.95 5.58 -0.93
N LEU A 21 -3.77 5.04 -0.56
CA LEU A 21 -2.59 5.01 -1.43
C LEU A 21 -2.88 4.25 -2.73
N GLN A 22 -3.43 3.04 -2.65
CA GLN A 22 -3.77 2.22 -3.82
C GLN A 22 -4.72 2.94 -4.77
N HIS A 23 -5.78 3.56 -4.24
CA HIS A 23 -6.75 4.31 -5.05
C HIS A 23 -6.11 5.52 -5.74
N THR A 24 -5.21 6.23 -5.04
CA THR A 24 -4.52 7.40 -5.58
C THR A 24 -3.58 6.99 -6.72
N LEU A 25 -2.77 5.94 -6.51
CA LEU A 25 -1.88 5.41 -7.54
C LEU A 25 -2.66 4.93 -8.77
N TYR A 26 -3.74 4.17 -8.55
CA TYR A 26 -4.59 3.68 -9.63
C TYR A 26 -5.19 4.82 -10.46
N ARG A 27 -5.83 5.81 -9.81
CA ARG A 27 -6.44 6.95 -10.52
C ARG A 27 -5.40 7.78 -11.26
N THR A 28 -4.23 7.98 -10.66
CA THR A 28 -3.12 8.73 -11.27
C THR A 28 -2.61 8.03 -12.52
N ALA A 29 -2.34 6.72 -12.43
CA ALA A 29 -1.87 5.92 -13.57
C ALA A 29 -2.94 5.81 -14.67
N LYS A 30 -4.23 5.79 -14.30
CA LYS A 30 -5.32 5.75 -15.28
C LYS A 30 -5.49 7.08 -16.01
N ALA A 31 -5.29 8.20 -15.33
CA ALA A 31 -5.39 9.54 -15.91
C ALA A 31 -4.19 9.88 -16.81
N ASP A 32 -3.00 9.37 -16.47
CA ASP A 32 -1.78 9.56 -17.25
C ASP A 32 -1.00 8.24 -17.36
N PRO A 33 -1.25 7.43 -18.39
CA PRO A 33 -0.58 6.15 -18.60
C PRO A 33 0.94 6.27 -18.83
N GLY A 34 1.43 7.45 -19.23
CA GLY A 34 2.86 7.71 -19.45
C GLY A 34 3.61 8.08 -18.16
N ARG A 35 2.89 8.35 -17.07
CA ARG A 35 3.48 8.81 -15.81
C ARG A 35 4.30 7.72 -15.13
N LYS A 36 5.54 8.05 -14.80
CA LYS A 36 6.43 7.21 -13.99
C LYS A 36 6.33 7.58 -12.51
N PHE A 37 6.26 6.57 -11.65
CA PHE A 37 6.30 6.74 -10.19
C PHE A 37 7.73 6.50 -9.70
N HIS A 38 8.50 7.57 -9.52
CA HIS A 38 9.92 7.47 -9.13
C HIS A 38 10.14 7.13 -7.65
N ALA A 39 9.13 7.34 -6.81
CA ALA A 39 9.12 7.05 -5.38
C ALA A 39 7.98 6.08 -5.05
N LEU A 40 7.97 4.92 -5.72
CA LEU A 40 7.06 3.82 -5.35
C LEU A 40 7.71 2.90 -4.33
N TRP A 41 9.05 2.78 -4.37
CA TRP A 41 9.80 1.86 -3.52
C TRP A 41 9.63 2.18 -2.03
N ASP A 42 9.79 3.44 -1.64
CA ASP A 42 9.55 3.92 -0.27
C ASP A 42 8.10 3.68 0.17
N LYS A 43 7.13 3.75 -0.75
CA LYS A 43 5.72 3.51 -0.46
C LYS A 43 5.39 2.05 -0.24
N VAL A 44 6.06 1.13 -0.94
CA VAL A 44 5.89 -0.33 -0.75
C VAL A 44 6.52 -0.79 0.57
N HIS A 45 7.62 -0.17 0.99
CA HIS A 45 8.34 -0.52 2.23
C HIS A 45 7.74 0.10 3.50
N ARG A 46 6.59 0.80 3.41
CA ARG A 46 5.93 1.33 4.59
C ARG A 46 5.43 0.21 5.49
N GLY A 47 5.55 0.39 6.79
CA GLY A 47 5.12 -0.59 7.79
C GLY A 47 3.65 -1.02 7.64
N ASP A 48 2.74 -0.07 7.39
CA ASP A 48 1.30 -0.36 7.22
C ASP A 48 1.00 -1.20 5.97
N VAL A 49 1.78 -1.01 4.90
CA VAL A 49 1.69 -1.82 3.67
C VAL A 49 2.18 -3.25 3.94
N LEU A 50 3.33 -3.38 4.62
CA LEU A 50 3.92 -4.68 4.97
C LEU A 50 3.03 -5.46 5.93
N GLU A 51 2.45 -4.80 6.93
CA GLU A 51 1.53 -5.40 7.88
C GLU A 51 0.27 -5.93 7.17
N ARG A 52 -0.34 -5.12 6.29
CA ARG A 52 -1.50 -5.58 5.50
C ARG A 52 -1.15 -6.75 4.58
N ALA A 53 0.06 -6.75 3.99
CA ALA A 53 0.53 -7.86 3.18
C ALA A 53 0.69 -9.13 4.02
N TRP A 54 1.27 -9.03 5.22
CA TRP A 54 1.43 -10.12 6.16
C TRP A 54 0.09 -10.75 6.54
N VAL A 55 -0.91 -9.93 6.92
CA VAL A 55 -2.26 -10.41 7.26
C VAL A 55 -2.87 -11.22 6.12
N LYS A 56 -2.70 -10.77 4.86
CA LYS A 56 -3.16 -11.50 3.68
C LYS A 56 -2.42 -12.82 3.47
N VAL A 57 -1.10 -12.85 3.65
CA VAL A 57 -0.28 -14.08 3.52
C VAL A 57 -0.69 -15.10 4.58
N ARG A 58 -0.82 -14.66 5.84
CA ARG A 58 -1.29 -15.47 6.98
C ARG A 58 -2.66 -16.09 6.72
N ALA A 59 -3.62 -15.30 6.25
CA ALA A 59 -4.97 -15.77 5.95
C ALA A 59 -4.98 -16.87 4.86
N ASN A 60 -4.04 -16.83 3.92
CA ASN A 60 -3.87 -17.83 2.87
C ASN A 60 -2.94 -19.00 3.28
N ARG A 61 -2.63 -19.14 4.58
CA ARG A 61 -1.77 -20.19 5.14
C ARG A 61 -0.34 -20.22 4.59
N GLY A 62 0.11 -19.12 3.98
CA GLY A 62 1.43 -19.03 3.35
C GLY A 62 1.63 -20.08 2.25
N ALA A 63 1.14 -19.83 1.04
CA ALA A 63 1.59 -20.60 -0.10
C ALA A 63 3.13 -20.44 -0.20
N PRO A 64 3.92 -21.53 -0.24
CA PRO A 64 5.36 -21.42 -0.35
C PRO A 64 5.67 -20.66 -1.63
N GLY A 65 6.38 -19.54 -1.49
CA GLY A 65 6.93 -18.83 -2.62
C GLY A 65 7.96 -19.70 -3.35
N ILE A 66 8.60 -19.13 -4.37
CA ILE A 66 9.72 -19.78 -5.06
C ILE A 66 10.86 -20.12 -4.08
N ASP A 67 10.93 -19.41 -2.95
CA ASP A 67 11.87 -19.60 -1.86
C ASP A 67 11.51 -20.75 -0.90
N HIS A 68 10.33 -21.37 -1.06
CA HIS A 68 9.79 -22.40 -0.18
C HIS A 68 9.67 -21.99 1.31
N THR A 69 9.78 -20.70 1.62
CA THR A 69 9.66 -20.19 2.98
C THR A 69 8.20 -20.29 3.43
N THR A 70 7.99 -21.01 4.53
CA THR A 70 6.70 -21.10 5.19
C THR A 70 6.54 -19.95 6.18
N VAL A 71 5.28 -19.57 6.44
CA VAL A 71 4.95 -18.60 7.49
C VAL A 71 5.49 -19.04 8.86
N ALA A 72 5.49 -20.35 9.16
CA ALA A 72 6.00 -20.87 10.42
C ALA A 72 7.50 -20.57 10.61
N GLN A 73 8.30 -20.69 9.54
CA GLN A 73 9.74 -20.36 9.56
C GLN A 73 10.03 -18.87 9.78
N VAL A 74 9.05 -17.98 9.53
CA VAL A 74 9.21 -16.53 9.72
C VAL A 74 8.77 -16.09 11.12
N GLU A 75 7.91 -16.87 11.79
CA GLU A 75 7.41 -16.58 13.14
C GLU A 75 8.26 -17.16 14.26
N GLU A 76 9.21 -18.03 13.93
CA GLU A 76 10.20 -18.63 14.83
C GLU A 76 11.40 -17.68 15.05
#